data_AF-A0A1Z9A1F4-F1
#
_entry.id   AF-A0A1Z9A1F4-F1
#
_cell.length_a   1.000
_cell.length_b   1.000
_cell.length_c   1.000
_cell.angle_alpha   90.00
_cell.angle_beta   90.00
_cell.angle_gamma   90.00
#
_symmetry.space_group_name_H-M   'P 1'
#
loop_
_entity.id
_entity.type
_entity.pdbx_description
1 polymer ?
#
loop_
_entity_poly.entity_id
_entity_poly.type
_entity_poly.pdbx_seq_one_letter_code
_entity_poly.pdbx_strand_id
1 'polypeptide(L)'
;PDPSVCARAIPYGEIDSSPTKTFMMEYRNKHGIARLAELAFGMRPAEELYDLKTDPHQMHNLAGSGHFEKTQTTLRKQLFDHLKKSKDPRVIGGPVNWDHYPYYGVIHTKEWSVDPAPTSKK
;
A
#
# COMPACT_ATOMS: atom_id res chain seq x y z
N PRO A 1 -11.34 5.05 7.07
CA PRO A 1 -10.63 5.79 5.99
C PRO A 1 -11.15 7.22 5.92
N ASP A 2 -10.34 8.11 5.35
CA ASP A 2 -10.76 9.49 5.19
C ASP A 2 -11.26 9.71 3.75
N PRO A 3 -12.56 9.95 3.52
CA PRO A 3 -13.05 10.29 2.18
C PRO A 3 -12.52 11.64 1.70
N SER A 4 -12.09 12.54 2.61
CA SER A 4 -11.59 13.87 2.25
C SER A 4 -10.24 13.85 1.52
N VAL A 5 -9.50 12.73 1.58
CA VAL A 5 -8.24 12.58 0.84
C VAL A 5 -8.42 11.86 -0.51
N CYS A 6 -9.64 11.47 -0.86
CA CYS A 6 -9.95 10.77 -2.11
C CYS A 6 -10.61 11.74 -3.11
N ALA A 7 -10.17 11.73 -4.38
CA ALA A 7 -10.77 12.54 -5.44
C ALA A 7 -12.29 12.32 -5.57
N ARG A 8 -12.75 11.07 -5.41
CA ARG A 8 -14.16 10.68 -5.55
C ARG A 8 -14.99 10.80 -4.27
N ALA A 9 -14.40 11.28 -3.17
CA ALA A 9 -15.02 11.35 -1.84
C ALA A 9 -15.55 10.00 -1.29
N ILE A 10 -14.96 8.88 -1.74
CA ILE A 10 -15.38 7.53 -1.32
C ILE A 10 -14.54 7.06 -0.14
N PRO A 11 -15.17 6.59 0.97
CA PRO A 11 -14.44 5.95 2.06
C PRO A 11 -13.71 4.68 1.58
N TYR A 12 -12.39 4.63 1.82
CA TYR A 12 -11.47 3.60 1.31
C TYR A 12 -11.21 3.69 -0.19
N GLY A 13 -11.48 4.86 -0.79
CA GLY A 13 -11.12 5.17 -2.17
C GLY A 13 -11.69 4.17 -3.18
N GLU A 14 -10.79 3.47 -3.86
CA GLU A 14 -11.08 2.59 -5.00
C GLU A 14 -11.58 1.19 -4.61
N ILE A 15 -11.87 0.94 -3.34
CA ILE A 15 -12.53 -0.30 -2.91
C ILE A 15 -14.03 -0.13 -3.11
N ASP A 16 -14.62 -0.91 -4.02
CA ASP A 16 -16.06 -0.86 -4.31
C ASP A 16 -16.93 -1.13 -3.08
N SER A 17 -18.11 -0.52 -3.06
CA SER A 17 -19.13 -0.74 -2.04
C SER A 17 -19.72 -2.14 -2.16
N SER A 18 -19.77 -2.87 -1.05
CA SER A 18 -20.43 -4.19 -0.99
C SER A 18 -20.98 -4.45 0.41
N PRO A 19 -21.99 -5.33 0.56
CA PRO A 19 -22.49 -5.74 1.87
C PRO A 19 -21.38 -6.26 2.80
N THR A 20 -20.42 -7.03 2.24
CA THR A 20 -19.27 -7.56 2.99
C THR A 20 -18.35 -6.44 3.48
N LYS A 21 -18.02 -5.46 2.62
CA LYS A 21 -17.23 -4.29 3.01
C LYS A 21 -17.93 -3.54 4.14
N THR A 22 -19.20 -3.19 3.97
CA THR A 22 -19.98 -2.46 4.98
C THR A 22 -19.97 -3.18 6.33
N PHE A 23 -20.26 -4.49 6.33
CA PHE A 23 -20.23 -5.30 7.54
C PHE A 23 -18.83 -5.31 8.19
N MET A 24 -17.77 -5.58 7.44
CA MET A 24 -16.43 -5.62 8.00
C MET A 24 -15.95 -4.26 8.52
N MET A 25 -16.41 -3.14 7.96
CA MET A 25 -16.11 -1.81 8.48
C MET A 25 -16.84 -1.51 9.78
N GLU A 26 -18.14 -1.80 9.85
CA GLU A 26 -18.96 -1.58 11.06
C GLU A 26 -18.45 -2.40 12.25
N TYR A 27 -18.03 -3.65 11.99
CA TYR A 27 -17.58 -4.58 13.00
C TYR A 27 -16.04 -4.74 13.06
N ARG A 28 -15.28 -3.77 12.52
CA ARG A 28 -13.81 -3.83 12.39
C ARG A 28 -13.07 -4.17 13.69
N ASN A 29 -13.59 -3.78 14.85
CA ASN A 29 -12.95 -4.03 16.14
C ASN A 29 -13.56 -5.21 16.91
N LYS A 30 -14.56 -5.90 16.34
CA LYS A 30 -15.23 -7.02 17.00
C LYS A 30 -14.40 -8.30 16.88
N HIS A 31 -14.29 -9.03 17.98
CA HIS A 31 -13.64 -10.35 17.99
C HIS A 31 -14.22 -11.26 16.90
N GLY A 32 -13.36 -11.98 16.17
CA GLY A 32 -13.72 -12.80 15.01
C GLY A 32 -13.81 -12.04 13.68
N ILE A 33 -14.12 -10.74 13.69
CA ILE A 33 -14.17 -9.92 12.46
C ILE A 33 -12.90 -9.09 12.30
N ALA A 34 -12.29 -8.64 13.39
CA ALA A 34 -11.15 -7.74 13.35
C ALA A 34 -9.99 -8.25 12.48
N ARG A 35 -9.67 -9.55 12.57
CA ARG A 35 -8.63 -10.15 11.73
C ARG A 35 -8.99 -10.11 10.24
N LEU A 36 -10.26 -10.37 9.89
CA LEU A 36 -10.72 -10.33 8.50
C LEU A 36 -10.73 -8.89 7.96
N ALA A 37 -11.20 -7.94 8.77
CA ALA A 37 -11.20 -6.53 8.43
C ALA A 37 -9.77 -5.99 8.23
N GLU A 38 -8.81 -6.43 9.04
CA GLU A 38 -7.40 -6.05 8.90
C GLU A 38 -6.74 -6.69 7.68
N LEU A 39 -6.99 -7.98 7.41
CA LEU A 39 -6.48 -8.64 6.20
C LEU A 39 -7.02 -7.99 4.91
N ALA A 40 -8.29 -7.57 4.91
CA ALA A 40 -8.95 -7.00 3.73
C ALA A 40 -8.68 -5.50 3.55
N PHE A 41 -8.59 -4.74 4.65
CA PHE A 41 -8.65 -3.27 4.62
C PHE A 41 -7.63 -2.60 5.56
N GLY A 42 -6.72 -3.37 6.15
CA GLY A 42 -5.63 -2.87 6.97
C GLY A 42 -4.58 -2.11 6.17
N MET A 43 -3.81 -1.26 6.86
CA MET A 43 -2.63 -0.65 6.25
C MET A 43 -1.52 -1.69 6.17
N ARG A 44 -0.90 -1.80 5.00
CA ARG A 44 0.22 -2.72 4.80
C ARG A 44 1.49 -2.13 5.42
N PRO A 45 2.28 -2.90 6.16
CA PRO A 45 3.59 -2.44 6.61
C PRO A 45 4.52 -2.21 5.41
N ALA A 46 5.64 -1.53 5.64
CA ALA A 46 6.64 -1.27 4.60
C ALA A 46 7.16 -2.55 3.93
N GLU A 47 7.15 -3.68 4.65
CA GLU A 47 7.59 -4.97 4.14
C GLU A 47 6.69 -6.11 4.61
N GLU A 48 6.51 -7.07 3.70
CA GLU A 48 5.85 -8.34 3.99
C GLU A 48 6.76 -9.50 3.54
N LEU A 49 6.82 -10.55 4.35
CA LEU A 49 7.58 -11.76 4.08
C LEU A 49 6.69 -12.97 4.33
N TYR A 50 6.63 -13.89 3.37
CA TYR A 50 5.78 -15.08 3.45
C TYR A 50 6.58 -16.33 3.12
N ASP A 51 6.35 -17.41 3.87
CA ASP A 51 6.84 -18.74 3.52
C ASP A 51 5.79 -19.48 2.71
N LEU A 52 5.95 -19.51 1.39
CA LEU A 52 4.97 -20.10 0.47
C LEU A 52 4.81 -21.61 0.63
N LYS A 53 5.75 -22.32 1.29
CA LYS A 53 5.61 -23.77 1.52
C LYS A 53 4.59 -24.06 2.61
N THR A 54 4.53 -23.20 3.63
CA THR A 54 3.68 -23.38 4.81
C THR A 54 2.45 -22.47 4.76
N ASP A 55 2.55 -21.34 4.07
CA ASP A 55 1.50 -20.34 3.86
C ASP A 55 1.39 -19.97 2.36
N PRO A 56 0.84 -20.86 1.52
CA PRO A 56 0.70 -20.62 0.08
C PRO A 56 -0.25 -19.45 -0.24
N HIS A 57 -1.09 -19.06 0.72
CA HIS A 57 -2.08 -17.98 0.58
C HIS A 57 -1.58 -16.63 1.12
N GLN A 58 -0.36 -16.56 1.66
CA GLN A 58 0.26 -15.32 2.15
C GLN A 58 -0.62 -14.61 3.20
N MET A 59 -1.21 -15.39 4.10
CA MET A 59 -2.10 -14.91 5.15
C MET A 59 -1.38 -14.55 6.45
N HIS A 60 -0.09 -14.89 6.57
CA HIS A 60 0.71 -14.67 7.77
C HIS A 60 2.05 -14.00 7.44
N ASN A 61 2.09 -12.68 7.60
CA ASN A 61 3.30 -11.90 7.39
C ASN A 61 4.35 -12.20 8.47
N LEU A 62 5.52 -12.68 8.06
CA LEU A 62 6.68 -13.04 8.88
C LEU A 62 7.72 -11.90 8.99
N ALA A 63 7.49 -10.77 8.33
CA ALA A 63 8.41 -9.63 8.38
C ALA A 63 8.59 -9.12 9.81
N GLY A 64 9.85 -8.85 10.18
CA GLY A 64 10.21 -8.41 11.54
C GLY A 64 10.28 -9.53 12.59
N SER A 65 10.00 -10.78 12.21
CA SER A 65 10.18 -11.91 13.12
C SER A 65 11.67 -12.30 13.23
N GLY A 66 12.15 -12.50 14.45
CA GLY A 66 13.58 -12.79 14.70
C GLY A 66 14.07 -14.07 14.02
N HIS A 67 13.20 -15.05 13.81
CA HIS A 67 13.56 -16.31 13.12
C HIS A 67 13.89 -16.09 11.63
N PHE A 68 13.26 -15.11 10.98
CA PHE A 68 13.40 -14.86 9.54
C PHE A 68 14.22 -13.61 9.20
N GLU A 69 14.79 -12.92 10.18
CA GLU A 69 15.52 -11.65 10.01
C GLU A 69 16.65 -11.75 8.97
N LYS A 70 17.43 -12.84 9.00
CA LYS A 70 18.52 -13.08 8.04
C LYS A 70 17.98 -13.25 6.61
N THR A 71 16.88 -13.99 6.45
CA THR A 71 16.23 -14.21 5.16
C THR A 71 15.65 -12.90 4.63
N GLN A 72 14.92 -12.16 5.47
CA GLN A 72 14.36 -10.86 5.13
C GLN A 72 15.45 -9.88 4.67
N THR A 73 16.55 -9.78 5.42
CA THR A 73 17.68 -8.90 5.08
C THR A 73 18.33 -9.29 3.76
N THR A 74 18.47 -10.59 3.51
CA THR A 74 19.04 -11.12 2.27
C THR A 74 18.16 -10.78 1.06
N LEU A 75 16.86 -11.02 1.16
CA LEU A 75 15.90 -10.73 0.08
C LEU A 75 15.78 -9.22 -0.17
N ARG A 76 15.74 -8.42 0.89
CA ARG A 76 15.79 -6.95 0.78
C ARG A 76 17.02 -6.51 0.01
N LYS A 77 18.21 -7.02 0.37
CA LYS A 77 19.45 -6.67 -0.33
C LYS A 77 19.37 -7.06 -1.82
N GLN A 78 18.91 -8.26 -2.13
CA GLN A 78 18.76 -8.73 -3.52
C GLN A 78 17.83 -7.83 -4.34
N LEU A 79 16.67 -7.45 -3.77
CA LEU A 79 15.72 -6.55 -4.40
C LEU A 79 16.37 -5.18 -4.68
N PHE A 80 16.95 -4.55 -3.65
CA PHE A 80 17.53 -3.22 -3.80
C PHE A 80 18.77 -3.20 -4.71
N ASP A 81 19.58 -4.26 -4.72
CA ASP A 81 20.68 -4.40 -5.69
C ASP A 81 20.14 -4.48 -7.12
N HIS A 82 19.06 -5.23 -7.35
CA HIS A 82 18.40 -5.30 -8.64
C HIS A 82 17.84 -3.94 -9.07
N LEU A 83 17.11 -3.26 -8.19
CA LEU A 83 16.53 -1.94 -8.46
C LEU A 83 17.59 -0.87 -8.76
N LYS A 84 18.73 -0.90 -8.06
CA LYS A 84 19.88 -0.04 -8.38
C LYS A 84 20.46 -0.37 -9.74
N LYS A 85 20.65 -1.66 -10.05
CA LYS A 85 21.18 -2.12 -11.34
C LYS A 85 20.27 -1.75 -12.51
N SER A 86 18.96 -1.86 -12.34
CA SER A 86 17.97 -1.45 -13.34
C SER A 86 17.70 0.05 -13.37
N LYS A 87 18.37 0.82 -12.50
CA LYS A 87 18.24 2.29 -12.39
C LYS A 87 16.81 2.74 -12.08
N ASP A 88 16.12 2.04 -11.18
CA ASP A 88 14.79 2.45 -10.71
C ASP A 88 14.88 3.85 -10.06
N PRO A 89 14.16 4.87 -10.59
CA PRO A 89 14.27 6.24 -10.13
C PRO A 89 13.88 6.41 -8.66
N ARG A 90 13.00 5.55 -8.13
CA ARG A 90 12.59 5.58 -6.71
C ARG A 90 13.73 5.19 -5.78
N VAL A 91 14.69 4.41 -6.26
CA VAL A 91 15.83 3.91 -5.47
C VAL A 91 17.08 4.75 -5.67
N ILE A 92 17.31 5.25 -6.88
CA ILE A 92 18.52 6.05 -7.20
C ILE A 92 18.32 7.57 -7.03
N GLY A 93 17.13 8.02 -6.65
CA GLY A 93 16.81 9.45 -6.47
C GLY A 93 16.56 10.21 -7.78
N GLY A 94 16.02 9.52 -8.79
CA GLY A 94 15.55 10.13 -10.03
C GLY A 94 14.14 10.72 -9.92
N PRO A 95 13.63 11.38 -10.97
CA PRO A 95 12.27 11.91 -10.97
C PRO A 95 11.23 10.78 -10.92
N VAL A 96 10.31 10.87 -9.96
CA VAL A 96 9.19 9.93 -9.76
C VAL A 96 7.92 10.65 -10.19
N ASN A 97 7.58 10.59 -11.47
CA ASN A 97 6.54 11.46 -12.05
C ASN A 97 5.10 11.00 -11.74
N TRP A 98 4.91 9.81 -11.18
CA TRP A 98 3.57 9.22 -11.00
C TRP A 98 2.68 10.00 -10.05
N ASP A 99 3.26 10.64 -9.03
CA ASP A 99 2.52 11.37 -8.00
C ASP A 99 2.00 12.73 -8.50
N HIS A 100 2.45 13.17 -9.69
CA HIS A 100 2.19 14.49 -10.24
C HIS A 100 1.32 14.47 -11.50
N TYR A 101 1.00 13.28 -12.03
CA TYR A 101 0.16 13.19 -13.21
C TYR A 101 -1.25 13.68 -12.88
N PRO A 102 -1.82 14.58 -13.70
CA PRO A 102 -3.15 15.10 -13.45
C PRO A 102 -4.18 13.97 -13.44
N TYR A 103 -5.06 14.00 -12.44
CA TYR A 103 -6.20 13.12 -12.38
C TYR A 103 -7.29 13.63 -13.32
N TYR A 104 -7.67 12.81 -14.30
CA TYR A 104 -8.68 13.17 -15.30
C TYR A 104 -10.09 12.66 -14.97
N GLY A 105 -10.28 12.02 -13.81
CA GLY A 105 -11.60 11.57 -13.37
C GLY A 105 -12.44 12.71 -12.78
N VAL A 106 -13.70 12.39 -12.44
CA VAL A 106 -14.58 13.32 -11.73
C VAL A 106 -14.05 13.52 -10.30
N ILE A 107 -13.83 14.78 -9.94
CA ILE A 107 -13.40 15.18 -8.60
C ILE A 107 -14.62 15.71 -7.85
N HIS A 108 -15.01 15.03 -6.77
CA HIS A 108 -16.07 15.45 -5.86
C HIS A 108 -15.55 16.22 -4.66
N THR A 109 -14.30 16.00 -4.29
CA THR A 109 -13.66 16.62 -3.12
C THR A 109 -13.16 18.02 -3.48
N LYS A 110 -13.66 19.03 -2.77
CA LYS A 110 -13.26 20.43 -2.96
C LYS A 110 -11.77 20.58 -2.65
N GLU A 111 -11.05 21.34 -3.49
CA GLU A 111 -9.60 21.61 -3.34
C GLU A 111 -8.70 20.37 -3.42
N TRP A 112 -9.21 19.22 -3.83
CA TRP A 112 -8.39 18.05 -4.09
C TRP A 112 -7.56 18.25 -5.37
N SER A 113 -6.25 18.01 -5.27
CA SER A 113 -5.32 17.99 -6.39
C SER A 113 -4.23 16.96 -6.16
N VAL A 114 -3.56 16.55 -7.24
CA VAL A 114 -2.31 15.80 -7.15
C VAL A 114 -1.17 16.70 -6.67
N ASP A 115 -0.06 16.10 -6.24
CA ASP A 115 1.11 16.84 -5.79
C ASP A 115 1.69 17.66 -6.94
N PRO A 116 2.18 18.90 -6.69
CA PRO A 116 2.78 19.72 -7.72
C PRO A 116 4.01 19.02 -8.30
N ALA A 117 4.16 19.06 -9.62
CA ALA A 117 5.31 18.46 -10.28
C ALA A 117 6.62 19.06 -9.76
N PRO A 118 7.68 18.23 -9.58
CA PRO A 118 8.96 18.70 -9.12
C PRO A 118 9.48 19.70 -10.14
N THR A 119 9.75 20.93 -9.69
CA THR A 119 10.39 21.95 -10.53
C THR A 119 11.71 21.38 -11.00
N SER A 120 11.93 21.26 -12.32
CA SER A 120 13.22 20.85 -12.83
C SER A 120 14.27 21.81 -12.31
N LYS A 121 15.15 21.33 -11.44
CA LYS A 121 16.37 22.07 -11.14
C LYS A 121 17.19 22.06 -12.43
N LYS A 122 17.28 23.24 -13.07
CA LYS A 122 18.24 23.50 -14.14
C LYS A 122 19.66 23.26 -13.64
#